data_AF-A0A5S3UEN3-F1
#
_entry.id   AF-A0A5S3UEN3-F1
#
_cell.length_a   1.000
_cell.length_b   1.000
_cell.length_c   1.000
_cell.angle_alpha   90.00
_cell.angle_beta   90.00
_cell.angle_gamma   90.00
#
_symmetry.space_group_name_H-M   'P 1'
#
loop_
_entity.id
_entity.type
_entity.pdbx_description
1 polymer ?
#
loop_
_entity_poly.entity_id
_entity_poly.type
_entity_poly.pdbx_seq_one_letter_code
_entity_poly.pdbx_strand_id
1 'polypeptide(L)'
;MFDQELNSEQQHISAIFQRLCEVYQVTNNTELEQALALTQGYSKECIQSAIVPYEVIDKASKHAQVSFDYLLSGKKDNLIKLEGPLLQAINNGLLKSIKKMSIAGLIKGENQTQDELKQLADIQVKQIKNELKLQSQIK
;
A
#
# COMPACT_ATOMS: atom_id res chain seq x y z
N MET A 1 16.24 11.83 -23.79
CA MET A 1 15.88 10.93 -24.90
C MET A 1 15.67 9.54 -24.31
N PHE A 2 14.42 9.22 -24.01
CA PHE A 2 13.95 7.87 -23.67
C PHE A 2 12.65 7.67 -24.46
N ASP A 3 12.79 7.44 -25.76
CA ASP A 3 11.66 7.20 -26.68
C ASP A 3 11.29 5.71 -26.70
N GLN A 4 11.16 5.12 -25.51
CA GLN A 4 10.42 3.87 -25.35
C GLN A 4 9.09 4.23 -24.72
N GLU A 5 8.00 4.08 -25.49
CA GLU A 5 6.66 4.19 -24.93
C GLU A 5 6.53 3.18 -23.80
N LEU A 6 6.33 3.69 -22.59
CA LEU A 6 6.06 2.87 -21.41
C LEU A 6 4.81 2.02 -21.69
N ASN A 7 4.84 0.75 -21.36
CA ASN A 7 3.65 -0.08 -21.40
C ASN A 7 2.65 0.32 -20.30
N SER A 8 1.43 -0.20 -20.33
CA SER A 8 0.37 0.18 -19.37
C SER A 8 0.76 -0.01 -17.90
N GLU A 9 1.52 -1.06 -17.58
CA GLU A 9 1.97 -1.33 -16.21
C GLU A 9 3.05 -0.33 -15.78
N GLN A 10 4.02 -0.06 -16.64
CA GLN A 10 5.08 0.92 -16.37
C GLN A 10 4.51 2.35 -16.27
N GLN A 11 3.51 2.69 -17.08
CA GLN A 11 2.76 3.96 -16.97
C GLN A 11 2.02 4.05 -15.64
N HIS A 12 1.42 2.96 -15.17
CA HIS A 12 0.78 2.90 -13.87
C HIS A 12 1.78 3.17 -12.74
N ILE A 13 2.96 2.52 -12.75
CA ILE A 13 4.01 2.78 -11.76
C ILE A 13 4.52 4.22 -11.84
N SER A 14 4.71 4.77 -13.04
CA SER A 14 5.08 6.17 -13.24
C SER A 14 4.04 7.12 -12.61
N ALA A 15 2.76 6.84 -12.79
CA ALA A 15 1.68 7.63 -12.19
C ALA A 15 1.65 7.52 -10.65
N ILE A 16 2.04 6.38 -10.07
CA ILE A 16 2.24 6.25 -8.62
C ILE A 16 3.33 7.22 -8.16
N PHE A 17 4.49 7.23 -8.81
CA PHE A 17 5.59 8.13 -8.44
C PHE A 17 5.24 9.61 -8.62
N GLN A 18 4.42 9.97 -9.62
CA GLN A 18 3.88 11.32 -9.75
C GLN A 18 3.04 11.73 -8.53
N ARG A 19 2.09 10.89 -8.11
CA ARG A 19 1.29 11.15 -6.90
C ARG A 19 2.14 11.21 -5.63
N LEU A 20 3.18 10.36 -5.53
CA LEU A 20 4.12 10.42 -4.42
C LEU A 20 4.90 11.74 -4.40
N CYS A 21 5.33 12.25 -5.56
CA CYS A 21 5.96 13.57 -5.67
C CYS A 21 5.03 14.69 -5.20
N GLU A 22 3.75 14.65 -5.60
CA GLU A 22 2.73 15.62 -5.17
C GLU A 22 2.56 15.63 -3.65
N VAL A 23 2.48 14.44 -3.03
CA VAL A 23 2.33 14.30 -1.58
C VAL A 23 3.54 14.83 -0.81
N TYR A 24 4.75 14.63 -1.33
CA TYR A 24 5.99 15.13 -0.72
C TYR A 24 6.35 16.57 -1.16
N GLN A 25 5.54 17.19 -2.01
CA GLN A 25 5.77 18.53 -2.56
C GLN A 25 7.13 18.68 -3.26
N VAL A 26 7.57 17.63 -3.96
CA VAL A 26 8.81 17.61 -4.74
C VAL A 26 8.51 17.59 -6.23
N THR A 27 9.46 18.04 -7.06
CA THR A 27 9.22 18.23 -8.49
C THR A 27 9.57 17.02 -9.35
N ASN A 28 10.38 16.10 -8.83
CA ASN A 28 10.86 14.96 -9.60
C ASN A 28 11.24 13.76 -8.70
N ASN A 29 11.38 12.60 -9.33
CA ASN A 29 11.66 11.35 -8.61
C ASN A 29 13.01 11.35 -7.89
N THR A 30 14.00 12.12 -8.34
CA THR A 30 15.31 12.22 -7.67
C THR A 30 15.16 12.91 -6.31
N GLU A 31 14.40 14.01 -6.26
CA GLU A 31 14.08 14.71 -5.01
C GLU A 31 13.24 13.83 -4.08
N LEU A 32 12.29 13.07 -4.63
CA LEU A 32 11.51 12.11 -3.86
C LEU A 32 12.38 11.02 -3.24
N GLU A 33 13.33 10.46 -4.01
CA GLU A 33 14.30 9.47 -3.52
C GLU A 33 15.14 10.05 -2.37
N GLN A 34 15.58 11.30 -2.48
CA GLN A 34 16.32 11.99 -1.41
C GLN A 34 15.46 12.21 -0.16
N ALA A 35 14.23 12.71 -0.33
CA ALA A 35 13.30 12.97 0.78
C ALA A 35 12.97 11.70 1.58
N LEU A 36 12.93 10.54 0.90
CA LEU A 36 12.62 9.24 1.47
C LEU A 36 13.86 8.41 1.84
N ALA A 37 15.07 8.95 1.63
CA ALA A 37 16.33 8.24 1.80
C ALA A 37 16.38 6.89 1.04
N LEU A 38 15.91 6.88 -0.20
CA LEU A 38 15.94 5.72 -1.10
C LEU A 38 17.27 5.68 -1.88
N THR A 39 17.61 4.49 -2.39
CA THR A 39 18.73 4.32 -3.31
C THR A 39 18.51 5.14 -4.59
N GLN A 40 19.55 5.82 -5.05
CA GLN A 40 19.50 6.58 -6.31
C GLN A 40 19.09 5.68 -7.48
N GLY A 41 18.06 6.08 -8.23
CA GLY A 41 17.53 5.34 -9.37
C GLY A 41 16.48 4.28 -9.00
N TYR A 42 16.11 4.14 -7.72
CA TYR A 42 15.08 3.22 -7.26
C TYR A 42 13.74 3.40 -8.02
N SER A 43 13.32 4.65 -8.23
CA SER A 43 12.08 4.96 -8.95
C SER A 43 12.13 4.51 -10.41
N LYS A 44 13.29 4.69 -11.05
CA LYS A 44 13.52 4.30 -12.44
C LYS A 44 13.49 2.77 -12.58
N GLU A 45 14.13 2.06 -11.65
CA GLU A 45 14.10 0.59 -11.61
C GLU A 45 12.66 0.08 -11.42
N CYS A 46 11.92 0.64 -10.45
CA CYS A 46 10.52 0.26 -10.24
C CYS A 46 9.67 0.47 -11.49
N ILE A 47 9.83 1.62 -12.17
CA ILE A 47 9.08 1.92 -13.40
C ILE A 47 9.48 0.95 -14.51
N GLN A 48 10.77 0.71 -14.73
CA GLN A 48 11.24 -0.18 -15.80
C GLN A 48 10.78 -1.63 -15.58
N SER A 49 10.83 -2.10 -14.34
CA SER A 49 10.44 -3.47 -13.96
C SER A 49 8.95 -3.64 -13.64
N ALA A 50 8.15 -2.57 -13.77
CA ALA A 50 6.73 -2.56 -13.39
C ALA A 50 6.46 -3.04 -11.95
N ILE A 51 7.38 -2.74 -11.02
CA ILE A 51 7.27 -3.13 -9.61
C ILE A 51 6.56 -2.03 -8.83
N VAL A 52 5.47 -2.41 -8.14
CA VAL A 52 4.74 -1.50 -7.24
C VAL A 52 5.57 -1.26 -5.96
N PRO A 53 5.90 -0.01 -5.63
CA PRO A 53 6.72 0.31 -4.46
C PRO A 53 5.86 0.37 -3.18
N TYR A 54 5.26 -0.76 -2.77
CA TYR A 54 4.28 -0.81 -1.67
C TYR A 54 4.77 -0.18 -0.36
N GLU A 55 6.03 -0.39 0.01
CA GLU A 55 6.62 0.19 1.22
C GLU A 55 6.71 1.72 1.14
N VAL A 56 6.99 2.27 -0.04
CA VAL A 56 7.05 3.72 -0.26
C VAL A 56 5.65 4.33 -0.17
N ILE A 57 4.66 3.65 -0.78
CA ILE A 57 3.26 4.07 -0.71
C ILE A 57 2.78 4.07 0.75
N ASP A 58 3.09 3.04 1.53
CA ASP A 58 2.71 2.94 2.95
C ASP A 58 3.35 4.06 3.78
N LYS A 59 4.65 4.34 3.59
CA LYS A 59 5.33 5.47 4.24
C LYS A 59 4.68 6.81 3.90
N ALA A 60 4.40 7.05 2.61
CA ALA A 60 3.75 8.26 2.13
C ALA A 60 2.34 8.44 2.72
N SER A 61 1.54 7.38 2.70
CA SER A 61 0.19 7.35 3.26
C SER A 61 0.19 7.74 4.74
N LYS A 62 1.08 7.14 5.53
CA LYS A 62 1.22 7.45 6.97
C LYS A 62 1.73 8.87 7.21
N HIS A 63 2.71 9.33 6.44
CA HIS A 63 3.31 10.65 6.59
C HIS A 63 2.29 11.76 6.32
N ALA A 64 1.62 11.71 5.18
CA ALA A 64 0.72 12.76 4.73
C ALA A 64 -0.75 12.58 5.16
N GLN A 65 -1.06 11.48 5.85
CA GLN A 65 -2.43 11.08 6.19
C GLN A 65 -3.31 11.01 4.92
N VAL A 66 -2.75 10.45 3.85
CA VAL A 66 -3.44 10.24 2.56
C VAL A 66 -3.75 8.76 2.39
N SER A 67 -4.86 8.47 1.75
CA SER A 67 -5.29 7.12 1.39
C SER A 67 -4.20 6.37 0.59
N PHE A 68 -3.79 5.20 1.07
CA PHE A 68 -2.95 4.23 0.35
C PHE A 68 -3.56 3.85 -1.00
N ASP A 69 -4.86 3.54 -1.05
CA ASP A 69 -5.53 3.11 -2.28
C ASP A 69 -5.58 4.24 -3.32
N TYR A 70 -5.72 5.49 -2.86
CA TYR A 70 -5.60 6.66 -3.73
C TYR A 70 -4.18 6.78 -4.31
N LEU A 71 -3.14 6.63 -3.48
CA LEU A 71 -1.75 6.67 -3.96
C LEU A 71 -1.46 5.54 -4.96
N LEU A 72 -1.98 4.34 -4.70
CA LEU A 72 -1.84 3.18 -5.56
C LEU A 72 -2.58 3.37 -6.89
N SER A 73 -3.89 3.63 -6.84
CA SER A 73 -4.77 3.54 -8.01
C SER A 73 -5.07 4.89 -8.68
N GLY A 74 -4.84 6.00 -8.00
CA GLY A 74 -5.29 7.33 -8.41
C GLY A 74 -6.80 7.54 -8.33
N LYS A 75 -7.57 6.51 -7.97
CA LYS A 75 -9.03 6.58 -7.86
C LYS A 75 -9.43 7.08 -6.48
N LYS A 76 -10.35 8.04 -6.45
CA LYS A 76 -11.09 8.45 -5.25
C LYS A 76 -12.37 7.61 -5.11
N ASP A 77 -12.27 6.27 -5.24
CA ASP A 77 -13.43 5.41 -5.43
C ASP A 77 -14.45 5.53 -4.28
N ASN A 78 -15.73 5.34 -4.63
CA ASN A 78 -16.89 5.49 -3.77
C ASN A 78 -16.79 4.63 -2.50
N LEU A 79 -16.87 5.31 -1.37
CA LEU A 79 -16.73 4.77 -0.02
C LEU A 79 -17.70 3.61 0.25
N ILE A 80 -17.18 2.40 0.39
CA ILE A 80 -17.91 1.33 1.06
C ILE A 80 -17.70 1.52 2.56
N LYS A 81 -18.76 1.94 3.27
CA LYS A 81 -18.76 1.89 4.74
C LYS A 81 -18.81 0.43 5.19
N LEU A 82 -17.64 -0.11 5.56
CA LEU A 82 -17.55 -1.40 6.22
C LEU A 82 -17.97 -1.21 7.69
N GLU A 83 -19.17 -1.67 8.06
CA GLU A 83 -19.68 -1.59 9.44
C GLU A 83 -19.93 -2.97 10.06
N GLY A 84 -19.83 -3.02 11.40
CA GLY A 84 -20.09 -4.15 12.31
C GLY A 84 -19.86 -5.56 11.73
N PRO A 85 -20.90 -6.23 11.20
CA PRO A 85 -20.80 -7.60 10.69
C PRO A 85 -19.80 -7.77 9.55
N LEU A 86 -19.69 -6.78 8.66
CA LEU A 86 -18.83 -6.85 7.48
C LEU A 86 -17.35 -6.76 7.88
N LEU A 87 -17.04 -5.87 8.83
CA LEU A 87 -15.69 -5.71 9.38
C LEU A 87 -15.27 -6.98 10.16
N GLN A 88 -16.20 -7.61 10.87
CA GLN A 88 -15.98 -8.90 11.54
C GLN A 88 -15.76 -10.04 10.54
N ALA A 89 -16.50 -10.07 9.44
CA ALA A 89 -16.30 -11.05 8.37
C ALA A 89 -14.91 -10.91 7.73
N ILE A 90 -14.46 -9.68 7.50
CA ILE A 90 -13.11 -9.38 7.02
C ILE A 90 -12.06 -9.89 8.01
N ASN A 91 -12.21 -9.58 9.31
CA ASN A 91 -11.28 -10.07 10.33
C ASN A 91 -11.19 -11.60 10.34
N ASN A 92 -12.34 -12.28 10.33
CA ASN A 92 -12.40 -13.74 10.29
C ASN A 92 -11.77 -14.31 9.02
N GLY A 93 -11.95 -13.65 7.87
CA GLY A 93 -11.31 -14.03 6.60
C GLY A 93 -9.79 -13.91 6.67
N LEU A 94 -9.29 -12.78 7.19
CA LEU A 94 -7.86 -12.53 7.39
C LEU A 94 -7.24 -13.55 8.34
N LEU A 95 -7.86 -13.80 9.51
CA LEU A 95 -7.40 -14.80 10.46
C LEU A 95 -7.29 -16.20 9.82
N LYS A 96 -8.30 -16.61 9.04
CA LYS A 96 -8.26 -17.89 8.30
C LYS A 96 -7.11 -17.92 7.28
N SER A 97 -6.88 -16.84 6.56
CA SER A 97 -5.79 -16.73 5.59
C SER A 97 -4.41 -16.83 6.25
N ILE A 98 -4.19 -16.06 7.31
CA ILE A 98 -2.92 -16.04 8.06
C ILE A 98 -2.66 -17.42 8.69
N LYS A 99 -3.69 -18.07 9.25
CA LYS A 99 -3.58 -19.45 9.75
C LYS A 99 -3.16 -20.43 8.66
N LYS A 100 -3.72 -20.33 7.44
CA LYS A 100 -3.29 -21.19 6.30
C LYS A 100 -1.84 -20.93 5.90
N MET A 101 -1.42 -19.67 5.85
CA MET A 101 -0.03 -19.31 5.55
C MET A 101 0.94 -19.82 6.62
N SER A 102 0.56 -19.73 7.90
CA SER A 102 1.34 -20.29 9.01
C SER A 102 1.47 -21.81 8.91
N ILE A 103 0.37 -22.54 8.66
CA ILE A 103 0.39 -24.00 8.46
C ILE A 103 1.27 -24.39 7.25
N ALA A 104 1.25 -23.59 6.19
CA ALA A 104 2.07 -23.80 5.01
C ALA A 104 3.55 -23.41 5.20
N GLY A 105 3.95 -22.92 6.38
CA GLY A 105 5.32 -22.51 6.67
C GLY A 105 5.76 -21.21 5.98
N LEU A 106 4.80 -20.41 5.48
CA LEU A 106 5.08 -19.16 4.77
C LEU A 106 5.31 -17.97 5.70
N ILE A 107 4.88 -18.08 6.96
CA ILE A 107 5.15 -17.10 8.02
C ILE A 107 6.30 -17.64 8.85
N LYS A 108 7.45 -16.95 8.84
CA LYS A 108 8.64 -17.34 9.61
C LYS A 108 8.39 -17.13 11.12
N GLY A 109 8.70 -18.15 11.92
CA GLY A 109 8.52 -18.19 13.37
C GLY A 109 8.11 -19.59 13.82
N GLU A 110 8.32 -19.95 15.10
CA GLU A 110 7.75 -21.17 15.67
C GLU A 110 6.22 -21.17 15.51
N ASN A 111 5.58 -22.35 15.55
CA ASN A 111 4.13 -22.55 15.36
C ASN A 111 3.32 -21.40 15.98
N GLN A 112 2.80 -20.50 15.14
CA GLN A 112 2.10 -19.33 15.65
C GLN A 112 0.83 -19.76 16.36
N THR A 113 0.68 -19.30 17.59
CA THR A 113 -0.49 -19.52 18.41
C THR A 113 -1.72 -18.83 17.80
N GLN A 114 -2.91 -19.29 18.17
CA GLN A 114 -4.15 -18.69 17.68
C GLN A 114 -4.27 -17.20 18.05
N ASP A 115 -3.72 -16.80 19.20
CA ASP A 115 -3.73 -15.41 19.64
C ASP A 115 -2.78 -14.53 18.83
N GLU A 116 -1.58 -15.03 18.46
CA GLU A 116 -0.66 -14.31 17.57
C GLU A 116 -1.26 -14.12 16.18
N LEU A 117 -1.88 -15.16 15.61
CA LEU A 117 -2.57 -15.08 14.33
C LEU A 117 -3.73 -14.07 14.38
N LYS A 118 -4.43 -13.99 15.50
CA LYS A 118 -5.51 -13.02 15.72
C LYS A 118 -4.98 -11.59 15.82
N GLN A 119 -3.87 -11.37 16.53
CA GLN A 119 -3.22 -10.06 16.58
C GLN A 119 -2.80 -9.58 15.20
N LEU A 120 -2.24 -10.48 14.37
CA LEU A 120 -1.90 -10.15 12.98
C LEU A 120 -3.14 -9.78 12.18
N ALA A 121 -4.26 -10.51 12.31
CA ALA A 121 -5.50 -10.17 11.63
C ALA A 121 -6.06 -8.81 12.11
N ASP A 122 -6.03 -8.53 13.42
CA ASP A 122 -6.51 -7.27 14.00
C ASP A 122 -5.68 -6.06 13.51
N ILE A 123 -4.36 -6.20 13.36
CA ILE A 123 -3.49 -5.17 12.77
C ILE A 123 -3.97 -4.83 11.35
N GLN A 124 -4.21 -5.85 10.53
CA GLN A 124 -4.66 -5.68 9.13
C GLN A 124 -6.05 -5.03 9.06
N VAL A 125 -6.99 -5.46 9.91
CA VAL A 125 -8.34 -4.86 9.99
C VAL A 125 -8.28 -3.40 10.42
N LYS A 126 -7.41 -3.06 11.37
CA LYS A 126 -7.20 -1.68 11.81
C LYS A 126 -6.67 -0.82 10.67
N GLN A 127 -5.74 -1.34 9.87
CA GLN A 127 -5.21 -0.66 8.69
C GLN A 127 -6.31 -0.39 7.65
N ILE A 128 -7.12 -1.39 7.32
CA ILE A 128 -8.29 -1.24 6.43
C ILE A 128 -9.25 -0.15 6.97
N LYS A 129 -9.55 -0.16 8.27
CA LYS A 129 -10.45 0.83 8.87
C LYS A 129 -9.90 2.26 8.77
N ASN A 130 -8.60 2.44 8.97
CA ASN A 130 -7.95 3.75 8.84
C ASN A 130 -8.00 4.25 7.39
N GLU A 131 -7.73 3.36 6.44
CA GLU A 131 -7.74 3.68 5.01
C GLU A 131 -9.11 4.18 4.55
N LEU A 132 -10.19 3.49 4.93
CA LEU A 132 -11.56 3.92 4.66
C LEU A 132 -11.88 5.30 5.26
N LYS A 133 -11.35 5.57 6.47
CA LYS A 133 -11.55 6.87 7.13
C LYS A 133 -10.86 7.98 6.35
N LEU A 134 -9.63 7.77 5.89
CA LEU A 134 -8.90 8.77 5.10
C LEU A 134 -9.59 9.03 3.76
N GLN A 135 -10.04 7.98 3.06
CA GLN A 135 -10.82 8.12 1.83
C GLN A 135 -12.09 8.96 2.05
N SER A 136 -12.75 8.82 3.21
CA SER A 136 -13.98 9.57 3.50
C SER A 136 -13.79 11.08 3.65
N GLN A 137 -12.55 11.54 3.79
CA GLN A 137 -12.18 12.94 3.99
C GLN A 137 -11.77 13.63 2.69
N ILE A 138 -11.48 12.87 1.63
CA ILE A 138 -11.08 13.41 0.33
C ILE A 138 -12.36 13.75 -0.46
N LYS A 139 -12.76 15.04 -0.42
CA LYS A 139 -13.81 15.60 -1.30
C LYS A 139 -13.27 15.94 -2.70
#